data_AF-A0A950C980-F1
#
_entry.id   AF-A0A950C980-F1
#
_cell.length_a   1.000
_cell.length_b   1.000
_cell.length_c   1.000
_cell.angle_alpha   90.00
_cell.angle_beta   90.00
_cell.angle_gamma   90.00
#
_symmetry.space_group_name_H-M   'P 1'
#
loop_
_entity.id
_entity.type
_entity.pdbx_description
1 polymer ?
#
loop_
_entity_poly.entity_id
_entity_poly.type
_entity_poly.pdbx_seq_one_letter_code
_entity_poly.pdbx_strand_id
1 'polypeptide(L)'
;MSPSIATIAGVTVPDSALARRATQIARAAEPVEIFNHSLRTYLFAELIARAKRLPHDPELVYIASILHDTGMSPAHMSATNPFEVDG
;
A
#
# COMPACT_ATOMS: atom_id res chain seq x y z
N MET A 1 8.07 4.55 -21.91
CA MET A 1 8.17 3.19 -21.34
C MET A 1 6.93 2.97 -20.50
N SER A 2 6.02 2.07 -20.89
CA SER A 2 4.94 1.67 -19.99
C SER A 2 5.59 1.01 -18.76
N PRO A 3 5.30 1.44 -17.53
CA PRO A 3 5.87 0.80 -16.36
C PRO A 3 5.43 -0.66 -16.37
N SER A 4 6.39 -1.59 -16.29
CA SER A 4 6.06 -3.02 -16.23
C SER A 4 5.25 -3.27 -14.98
N ILE A 5 4.07 -3.88 -15.13
CA ILE A 5 3.29 -4.37 -14.00
C ILE A 5 4.19 -5.31 -13.20
N ALA A 6 4.49 -4.95 -11.96
CA ALA A 6 5.36 -5.75 -11.11
C ALA A 6 4.56 -6.96 -10.58
N THR A 7 4.92 -8.16 -11.03
CA THR A 7 4.44 -9.39 -10.41
C THR A 7 5.48 -9.88 -9.41
N ILE A 8 5.10 -9.99 -8.13
CA ILE A 8 5.98 -10.40 -7.04
C ILE A 8 5.34 -11.61 -6.36
N ALA A 9 6.06 -12.73 -6.28
CA ALA A 9 5.53 -13.99 -5.73
C ALA A 9 4.17 -14.42 -6.34
N GLY A 10 3.97 -14.15 -7.64
CA GLY A 10 2.73 -14.43 -8.35
C GLY A 10 1.57 -13.47 -8.06
N VAL A 11 1.79 -12.42 -7.25
CA VAL A 11 0.83 -11.33 -7.00
C VAL A 11 1.10 -10.19 -7.96
N THR A 12 0.08 -9.75 -8.69
CA THR A 12 0.14 -8.63 -9.63
C THR A 12 -0.17 -7.35 -8.88
N VAL A 13 0.78 -6.41 -8.82
CA VAL A 13 0.54 -5.10 -8.21
C VAL A 13 -0.38 -4.26 -9.13
N PRO A 14 -1.47 -3.67 -8.61
CA PRO A 14 -2.35 -2.80 -9.38
C PRO A 14 -1.60 -1.62 -9.99
N ASP A 15 -1.86 -1.34 -11.26
CA ASP A 15 -1.13 -0.33 -12.05
C ASP A 15 -2.02 0.80 -12.55
N SER A 16 -3.27 0.89 -12.08
CA SER A 16 -4.19 1.96 -12.45
C SER A 16 -3.64 3.35 -12.11
N ALA A 17 -4.27 4.39 -12.67
CA ALA A 17 -3.89 5.77 -12.38
C ALA A 17 -3.98 6.08 -10.87
N LEU A 18 -4.99 5.52 -10.18
CA LEU A 18 -5.19 5.72 -8.75
C LEU A 18 -4.13 4.98 -7.93
N ALA A 19 -3.87 3.71 -8.25
CA ALA A 19 -2.82 2.91 -7.60
C ALA A 19 -1.43 3.56 -7.75
N ARG A 20 -1.10 4.04 -8.95
CA ARG A 20 0.16 4.77 -9.20
C ARG A 20 0.23 6.06 -8.39
N ARG A 21 -0.87 6.81 -8.26
CA ARG A 21 -0.90 8.05 -7.48
C ARG A 21 -0.72 7.78 -5.99
N ALA A 22 -1.40 6.78 -5.44
CA ALA A 22 -1.23 6.33 -4.06
C ALA A 22 0.23 5.92 -3.78
N THR A 23 0.83 5.14 -4.68
CA THR A 23 2.24 4.74 -4.59
C THR A 23 3.19 5.94 -4.53
N GLN A 24 2.93 6.97 -5.34
CA GLN A 24 3.75 8.19 -5.35
C GLN A 24 3.63 8.97 -4.04
N ILE A 25 2.43 9.05 -3.47
CA ILE A 25 2.20 9.70 -2.17
C ILE A 25 3.00 8.96 -1.09
N ALA A 26 2.84 7.64 -1.00
CA ALA A 26 3.56 6.82 -0.02
C ALA A 26 5.08 6.96 -0.15
N ARG A 27 5.64 6.82 -1.36
CA ARG A 27 7.09 6.96 -1.60
C ARG A 27 7.65 8.34 -1.27
N ALA A 28 6.83 9.39 -1.34
CA ALA A 28 7.24 10.75 -1.00
C ALA A 28 7.13 11.03 0.51
N ALA A 29 6.22 10.35 1.19
CA ALA A 29 5.92 10.56 2.61
C ALA A 29 6.78 9.67 3.54
N GLU A 30 7.08 8.45 3.11
CA GLU A 30 7.60 7.38 3.97
C GLU A 30 9.10 7.10 3.72
N PRO A 31 9.86 6.71 4.76
CA PRO A 31 11.13 6.03 4.59
C PRO A 31 10.98 4.75 3.74
N VAL A 32 12.03 4.35 3.03
CA VAL A 32 11.99 3.19 2.11
C VAL A 32 11.62 1.89 2.82
N GLU A 33 11.98 1.76 4.10
CA GLU A 33 11.67 0.60 4.94
C GLU A 33 10.17 0.49 5.23
N ILE A 34 9.50 1.63 5.48
CA ILE A 34 8.06 1.74 5.73
C ILE A 34 7.29 1.51 4.42
N PHE A 35 7.70 2.14 3.32
CA PHE A 35 7.11 1.85 2.02
C PHE A 35 7.20 0.36 1.66
N ASN A 36 8.35 -0.27 1.91
CA ASN A 36 8.53 -1.70 1.68
C ASN A 36 7.70 -2.55 2.65
N HIS A 37 7.44 -2.08 3.88
CA HIS A 37 6.51 -2.72 4.80
C HIS A 37 5.09 -2.69 4.23
N SER A 38 4.57 -1.52 3.87
CA SER A 38 3.25 -1.33 3.25
C SER A 38 3.05 -2.18 1.99
N LEU A 39 4.08 -2.29 1.14
CA LEU A 39 4.04 -3.18 -0.03
C LEU A 39 3.97 -4.66 0.38
N ARG A 40 4.74 -5.11 1.39
CA ARG A 40 4.65 -6.49 1.89
C ARG A 40 3.30 -6.78 2.52
N THR A 41 2.67 -5.80 3.18
CA THR A 41 1.31 -5.91 3.73
C THR A 41 0.31 -6.24 2.62
N TYR A 42 0.36 -5.55 1.48
CA TYR A 42 -0.46 -5.89 0.30
C TYR A 42 -0.18 -7.31 -0.22
N LEU A 43 1.10 -7.67 -0.41
CA LEU A 43 1.48 -8.98 -0.94
C LEU A 43 1.00 -10.12 -0.03
N PHE A 44 1.11 -9.96 1.28
CA PHE A 44 0.60 -10.94 2.24
C PHE A 44 -0.93 -11.00 2.24
N ALA A 45 -1.62 -9.86 2.16
CA ALA A 45 -3.08 -9.83 2.06
C ALA A 45 -3.58 -10.64 0.85
N GLU A 46 -2.96 -10.45 -0.32
CA GLU A 46 -3.26 -11.21 -1.54
C GLU A 46 -3.00 -12.71 -1.39
N LEU A 47 -1.84 -13.10 -0.84
CA LEU A 47 -1.50 -14.50 -0.63
C LEU A 47 -2.47 -15.17 0.37
N ILE A 48 -2.84 -14.48 1.44
CA ILE A 48 -3.82 -14.95 2.43
C ILE A 48 -5.21 -15.08 1.79
N ALA A 49 -5.66 -14.07 1.03
CA ALA A 49 -6.95 -14.08 0.38
C ALA A 49 -7.05 -15.24 -0.64
N ARG A 50 -6.00 -15.50 -1.42
CA ARG A 50 -5.92 -16.65 -2.32
C ARG A 50 -5.98 -17.97 -1.58
N ALA A 51 -5.18 -18.14 -0.52
CA ALA A 51 -5.17 -19.37 0.28
C ALA A 51 -6.53 -19.67 0.93
N LYS A 52 -7.26 -18.61 1.33
CA LYS A 52 -8.58 -18.72 1.97
C LYS A 52 -9.76 -18.57 1.00
N ARG A 53 -9.52 -18.35 -0.29
CA ARG A 53 -10.54 -18.08 -1.32
C ARG A 53 -11.48 -16.92 -0.94
N LEU A 54 -10.91 -15.85 -0.38
CA LEU A 54 -11.67 -14.67 0.03
C LEU A 54 -11.84 -13.70 -1.14
N PRO A 55 -13.08 -13.39 -1.57
CA PRO A 55 -13.31 -12.36 -2.57
C PRO A 55 -12.98 -10.99 -2.01
N HIS A 56 -12.32 -10.15 -2.80
CA HIS A 56 -11.99 -8.77 -2.46
C HIS A 56 -11.65 -8.00 -3.74
N ASP A 57 -11.61 -6.67 -3.64
CA ASP A 57 -11.07 -5.80 -4.69
C ASP A 57 -9.56 -5.60 -4.46
N PRO A 58 -8.69 -6.10 -5.35
CA PRO A 58 -7.24 -6.01 -5.18
C PRO A 58 -6.71 -4.57 -5.23
N GLU A 59 -7.37 -3.68 -5.98
CA GLU A 59 -6.97 -2.26 -6.05
C GLU A 59 -7.30 -1.53 -4.76
N LEU A 60 -8.49 -1.79 -4.18
CA LEU A 60 -8.85 -1.23 -2.88
C LEU A 60 -7.89 -1.69 -1.78
N VAL A 61 -7.57 -3.00 -1.73
CA VAL A 61 -6.62 -3.54 -0.74
C VAL A 61 -5.22 -2.96 -0.95
N TYR A 62 -4.79 -2.78 -2.20
CA TYR A 62 -3.51 -2.16 -2.50
C TYR A 62 -3.43 -0.71 -2.02
N ILE A 63 -4.43 0.11 -2.35
CA ILE A 63 -4.46 1.53 -1.96
C ILE A 63 -4.50 1.67 -0.44
N ALA A 64 -5.36 0.88 0.23
CA ALA A 64 -5.41 0.88 1.69
C ALA A 64 -4.06 0.47 2.29
N SER A 65 -3.45 -0.61 1.80
CA SER A 65 -2.16 -1.10 2.33
C SER A 65 -1.02 -0.11 2.07
N ILE A 66 -0.95 0.48 0.88
CA ILE A 66 0.17 1.36 0.51
C ILE A 66 0.12 2.71 1.24
N LEU A 67 -1.05 3.12 1.73
CA LEU A 67 -1.25 4.40 2.43
C LEU A 67 -1.41 4.25 3.95
N HIS A 68 -1.52 3.04 4.50
CA HIS A 68 -1.92 2.87 5.90
C HIS A 68 -0.97 3.49 6.93
N ASP A 69 0.32 3.61 6.60
CA ASP A 69 1.36 4.22 7.46
C ASP A 69 1.71 5.66 7.03
N THR A 70 0.99 6.23 6.06
CA THR A 70 1.38 7.56 5.54
C THR A 70 1.12 8.68 6.54
N GLY A 71 0.15 8.55 7.46
CA GLY A 71 -0.13 9.58 8.45
C GLY A 71 0.89 9.64 9.59
N MET A 72 1.73 8.62 9.79
CA MET A 72 2.92 8.70 10.63
C MET A 72 4.04 9.59 10.05
N SER A 73 3.95 10.00 8.79
CA SER A 73 4.96 10.87 8.18
C SER A 73 4.84 12.32 8.69
N PRO A 74 5.95 13.08 8.83
CA PRO A 74 5.89 14.49 9.24
C PRO A 74 5.00 15.38 8.36
N ALA A 75 4.76 14.98 7.11
CA ALA A 75 3.91 15.72 6.17
C ALA A 75 2.41 15.52 6.42
N HIS A 76 2.01 14.46 7.11
CA HIS A 76 0.61 14.04 7.26
C HIS A 76 0.18 13.79 8.71
N MET A 77 1.12 13.69 9.66
CA MET A 77 0.81 13.51 11.07
C MET A 77 0.08 14.71 11.65
N SER A 78 -0.90 14.42 12.50
CA SER A 78 -1.59 15.41 13.29
C SER A 78 -0.78 15.74 14.53
N ALA A 79 -0.92 16.97 15.05
CA ALA A 79 -0.26 17.37 16.29
C ALA A 79 -0.84 16.66 17.54
N THR A 80 -2.04 16.10 17.43
CA THR A 80 -2.85 15.68 18.58
C THR A 80 -3.47 14.29 18.46
N ASN A 81 -3.48 13.70 17.26
CA ASN A 81 -4.14 12.40 17.08
C ASN A 81 -3.20 11.28 17.51
N PRO A 82 -3.75 10.17 18.03
CA PRO A 82 -2.96 8.99 18.32
C PRO A 82 -2.64 8.22 17.02
N PHE A 83 -1.69 7.30 17.12
CA PHE A 83 -1.24 6.42 16.04
C PHE A 83 -2.41 5.69 15.35
N GLU A 84 -3.42 5.22 16.09
CA GLU A 84 -4.54 4.46 15.51
C GLU A 84 -5.43 5.29 14.56
N VAL A 85 -5.31 6.62 14.59
CA VAL A 85 -6.06 7.54 13.73
C VAL A 85 -5.23 8.01 12.56
N ASP A 86 -3.98 8.42 12.79
CA ASP A 86 -3.11 8.90 11.72
C ASP A 86 -2.52 7.75 10.91
N GLY A 87 -2.34 6.58 11.51
CA GLY A 87 -1.72 5.42 10.87
C GLY A 87 -0.23 5.45 11.06
#